data_AF-A0A9N9KBJ6-F1
#
_entry.id   AF-A0A9N9KBJ6-F1
#
_cell.length_a   1.000
_cell.length_b   1.000
_cell.length_c   1.000
_cell.angle_alpha   90.00
_cell.angle_beta   90.00
_cell.angle_gamma   90.00
#
_symmetry.space_group_name_H-M   'P 1'
#
loop_
_entity.id
_entity.type
_entity.pdbx_description
1 polymer ?
#
loop_
_entity_poly.entity_id
_entity_poly.type
_entity_poly.pdbx_seq_one_letter_code
_entity_poly.pdbx_strand_id
1 'polypeptide(L)'
;KFLCPGWDVINAAEIRQTELTTEYMVPSQKKGIDLFYIVNTEFCTCTCFVELSGAPCKHQGAVAAKYHIGSLNFLPSLTPNDRAHFAYIAR
;
A
#
# COMPACT_ATOMS: atom_id res chain seq x y z
N LYS A 1 0.63 16.45 0.30
CA LYS A 1 1.97 15.86 0.08
C LYS A 1 1.91 14.42 0.55
N PHE A 2 2.12 13.43 -0.32
CA PHE A 2 2.17 12.03 0.09
C PHE A 2 3.43 11.78 0.92
N LEU A 3 3.30 11.06 2.04
CA LEU A 3 4.40 10.76 2.97
C LEU A 3 5.30 9.60 2.48
N CYS A 4 5.06 9.10 1.27
CA CYS A 4 5.74 7.92 0.72
C CYS A 4 6.72 8.34 -0.39
N PRO A 5 8.00 8.63 -0.11
CA PRO A 5 8.95 8.98 -1.17
C PRO A 5 9.08 7.87 -2.22
N GLY A 6 9.27 8.23 -3.50
CA GLY A 6 9.44 7.29 -4.60
C GLY A 6 8.16 6.60 -5.06
N TRP A 7 6.98 7.19 -4.80
CA TRP A 7 5.72 6.72 -5.38
C TRP A 7 5.64 6.97 -6.89
N ASP A 8 6.28 8.04 -7.36
CA ASP A 8 6.30 8.56 -8.73
C ASP A 8 7.01 7.63 -9.73
N VAL A 9 7.87 6.74 -9.21
CA VAL A 9 8.59 5.76 -10.02
C VAL A 9 7.80 4.45 -10.23
N ILE A 10 6.65 4.27 -9.58
CA ILE A 10 5.74 3.15 -9.83
C ILE A 10 5.01 3.38 -11.16
N ASN A 11 4.92 2.35 -12.01
CA ASN A 11 4.15 2.44 -13.24
C ASN A 11 2.65 2.51 -12.93
N ALA A 12 2.11 3.73 -12.89
CA ALA A 12 0.70 3.97 -12.60
C ALA A 12 -0.25 3.27 -13.58
N ALA A 13 0.15 3.06 -14.84
CA ALA A 13 -0.69 2.39 -15.83
C ALA A 13 -0.94 0.91 -15.49
N GLU A 14 -0.02 0.28 -14.76
CA GLU A 14 -0.10 -1.12 -14.36
C GLU A 14 -0.80 -1.34 -13.01
N ILE A 15 -1.15 -0.28 -12.29
CA ILE A 15 -1.92 -0.40 -11.05
C ILE A 15 -3.37 -0.78 -11.39
N ARG A 16 -3.86 -1.89 -10.83
CA ARG A 16 -5.20 -2.42 -11.11
C ARG A 16 -5.99 -2.53 -9.81
N GLN A 17 -7.24 -2.08 -9.81
CA GLN A 17 -8.16 -2.38 -8.71
C GLN A 17 -8.56 -3.86 -8.80
N THR A 18 -8.70 -4.53 -7.66
CA THR A 18 -9.22 -5.92 -7.62
C THR A 18 -10.75 -5.90 -7.65
N GLU A 19 -11.39 -7.05 -7.43
CA GLU A 19 -12.83 -7.12 -7.23
C GLU A 19 -13.30 -6.39 -5.96
N LEU A 20 -12.40 -6.19 -4.99
CA LEU A 20 -12.66 -5.40 -3.80
C LEU A 20 -12.35 -3.93 -4.06
N THR A 21 -13.32 -3.05 -3.83
CA THR A 21 -13.20 -1.61 -4.14
C THR A 21 -12.08 -0.91 -3.37
N THR A 22 -11.63 -1.50 -2.26
CA THR A 22 -10.58 -0.95 -1.40
C THR A 22 -9.20 -1.55 -1.67
N GLU A 23 -9.08 -2.51 -2.59
CA GLU A 23 -7.84 -3.22 -2.88
C GLU A 23 -7.28 -2.97 -4.28
N TYR A 24 -5.95 -2.89 -4.35
CA TYR A 24 -5.22 -2.55 -5.56
C TYR A 24 -3.98 -3.42 -5.70
N MET A 25 -3.80 -4.03 -6.88
CA MET A 25 -2.54 -4.64 -7.29
C MET A 25 -1.60 -3.57 -7.82
N VAL A 26 -0.40 -3.51 -7.26
CA VAL A 26 0.63 -2.53 -7.59
C VAL A 26 1.91 -3.26 -8.02
N PRO A 27 2.48 -2.97 -9.20
CA PRO A 27 3.67 -3.66 -9.67
C PRO A 27 4.89 -3.34 -8.81
N SER A 28 5.75 -4.35 -8.62
CA SER A 28 7.09 -4.18 -8.11
C SER A 28 7.97 -3.49 -9.15
N GLN A 29 8.96 -2.72 -8.68
CA GLN A 29 9.97 -2.13 -9.56
C GLN A 29 11.14 -3.06 -9.86
N LYS A 30 11.12 -4.28 -9.31
CA LYS A 30 12.20 -5.24 -9.49
C LYS A 30 12.15 -5.78 -10.92
N LYS A 31 13.11 -5.36 -11.74
CA LYS A 31 13.22 -5.77 -13.16
C LYS A 31 13.23 -7.29 -13.31
N GLY A 32 12.50 -7.80 -14.30
CA GLY A 32 12.51 -9.20 -14.69
C GLY A 32 11.69 -10.13 -13.78
N ILE A 33 10.89 -9.59 -12.86
CA ILE A 33 10.00 -10.37 -12.01
C ILE A 33 8.61 -9.75 -12.07
N ASP A 34 7.62 -10.57 -12.46
CA ASP A 34 6.21 -10.20 -12.45
C ASP A 34 5.64 -10.32 -11.02
N LEU A 35 6.10 -9.42 -10.13
CA LEU A 35 5.70 -9.38 -8.73
C LEU A 35 4.76 -8.20 -8.50
N PHE A 36 3.60 -8.46 -7.93
CA PHE A 36 2.66 -7.45 -7.48
C PHE A 36 2.53 -7.44 -5.96
N TYR A 37 2.29 -6.27 -5.40
CA TYR A 37 1.89 -6.07 -4.02
C TYR A 37 0.42 -5.67 -3.97
N ILE A 38 -0.28 -6.10 -2.93
CA ILE A 38 -1.66 -5.71 -2.67
C ILE A 38 -1.62 -4.53 -1.71
N VAL A 39 -2.24 -3.44 -2.10
CA VAL A 39 -2.50 -2.28 -1.25
C VAL A 39 -3.97 -2.29 -0.91
N ASN A 40 -4.29 -2.29 0.38
CA ASN A 40 -5.65 -2.12 0.87
C ASN A 40 -5.78 -0.73 1.48
N THR A 41 -6.69 0.08 0.94
CA THR A 41 -6.88 1.49 1.31
C THR A 41 -7.83 1.69 2.49
N GLU A 42 -8.67 0.71 2.79
CA GLU A 42 -9.54 0.70 3.98
C GLU A 42 -8.71 0.50 5.24
N PHE A 43 -7.78 -0.46 5.22
CA PHE A 43 -6.86 -0.71 6.31
C PHE A 43 -5.54 0.06 6.19
N CYS A 44 -5.37 0.82 5.10
CA CYS A 44 -4.12 1.53 4.78
C CYS A 44 -2.87 0.64 4.84
N THR A 45 -2.93 -0.60 4.33
CA THR A 45 -1.84 -1.59 4.37
C THR A 45 -1.26 -1.90 2.99
N CYS A 46 -0.07 -2.50 2.97
CA CYS A 46 0.57 -3.03 1.77
C CYS A 46 1.25 -4.37 2.05
N THR A 47 1.24 -5.31 1.10
CA THR A 47 1.94 -6.59 1.28
C THR A 47 3.45 -6.51 1.02
N CYS A 48 4.01 -5.32 0.75
CA CYS A 48 5.44 -5.16 0.53
C CYS A 48 6.25 -5.19 1.84
N PHE A 49 7.54 -5.52 1.74
CA PHE A 49 8.41 -5.64 2.91
C PHE A 49 8.57 -4.34 3.72
N VAL A 50 8.36 -3.17 3.11
CA VAL A 50 8.43 -1.88 3.83
C VAL A 50 7.31 -1.75 4.85
N GLU A 51 6.15 -2.34 4.58
CA GLU A 51 5.06 -2.39 5.56
C GLU A 51 5.46 -3.17 6.83
N LEU A 52 6.46 -4.06 6.75
CA LEU A 52 6.95 -4.78 7.92
C LEU A 52 7.44 -3.85 9.04
N SER A 53 7.93 -2.65 8.69
CA SER A 53 8.34 -1.62 9.66
C SER A 53 7.22 -0.63 10.03
N GLY A 54 5.99 -0.84 9.55
CA GLY A 54 4.85 0.05 9.76
C GLY A 54 4.97 1.41 9.12
N ALA A 55 5.93 1.57 8.22
CA ALA A 55 6.15 2.81 7.49
C ALA A 55 5.32 2.79 6.20
N PRO A 56 4.71 3.92 5.83
CA PRO A 56 3.96 4.01 4.59
C PRO A 56 4.90 3.83 3.39
N CYS A 57 4.56 2.90 2.50
CA CYS A 57 5.38 2.52 1.37
C CYS A 57 4.99 3.27 0.08
N LYS A 58 5.94 3.33 -0.86
CA LYS A 58 5.71 3.92 -2.20
C LYS A 58 4.52 3.35 -2.97
N HIS A 59 4.15 2.08 -2.73
CA HIS A 59 2.99 1.46 -3.38
C HIS A 59 1.68 2.09 -2.91
N GLN A 60 1.53 2.34 -1.59
CA GLN A 60 0.38 3.06 -1.04
C GLN A 60 0.32 4.49 -1.57
N GLY A 61 1.47 5.18 -1.63
CA GLY A 61 1.57 6.51 -2.24
C GLY A 61 1.13 6.53 -3.71
N ALA A 62 1.52 5.51 -4.49
CA ALA A 62 1.18 5.43 -5.91
C ALA A 62 -0.32 5.19 -6.14
N VAL A 63 -0.95 4.34 -5.31
CA VAL A 63 -2.40 4.13 -5.34
C VAL A 63 -3.15 5.41 -5.00
N ALA A 64 -2.75 6.08 -3.91
CA ALA A 64 -3.43 7.30 -3.50
C ALA A 64 -3.22 8.46 -4.49
N ALA A 65 -2.06 8.55 -5.13
CA ALA A 65 -1.82 9.50 -6.21
C ALA A 65 -2.68 9.21 -7.45
N LYS A 66 -2.77 7.93 -7.88
CA LYS A 66 -3.53 7.52 -9.07
C LYS A 66 -5.04 7.70 -8.92
N TYR A 67 -5.58 7.27 -7.78
CA TYR A 67 -7.03 7.23 -7.54
C TYR A 67 -7.52 8.43 -6.72
N HIS A 68 -6.66 9.44 -6.50
CA HIS A 68 -6.98 10.64 -5.72
C HIS A 68 -7.57 10.34 -4.34
N ILE A 69 -7.05 9.31 -3.67
CA ILE A 69 -7.51 8.88 -2.35
C ILE A 69 -6.94 9.83 -1.30
N GLY A 70 -7.84 10.51 -0.57
CA GLY A 70 -7.51 11.41 0.54
C GLY A 70 -6.90 10.65 1.73
N SER A 71 -6.10 11.37 2.53
CA SER A 71 -5.29 10.89 3.67
C SER A 71 -5.35 9.39 3.94
N LEU A 72 -4.33 8.67 3.47
CA LEU A 72 -4.05 7.33 3.97
C LEU A 72 -3.76 7.48 5.48
N ASN A 73 -4.70 7.06 6.31
CA ASN A 73 -4.56 7.02 7.77
C ASN A 73 -3.61 5.88 8.13
N PHE A 74 -2.33 6.10 7.83
CA PHE A 74 -1.28 5.15 8.16
C PHE A 74 -1.21 5.02 9.67
N LEU A 75 -1.67 3.89 10.19
CA LEU A 75 -1.38 3.50 11.55
C LEU A 75 0.08 3.04 11.59
N PRO A 76 0.97 3.70 12.33
CA PRO A 76 2.33 3.23 12.48
C PRO A 76 2.30 1.87 13.17
N SER A 77 2.49 0.78 12.43
CA SER A 77 2.59 -0.56 13.00
C SER A 77 4.06 -0.86 13.33
N LEU A 78 4.49 -0.53 14.53
CA LEU A 78 5.89 -0.69 14.96
C LEU A 78 6.34 -2.16 14.90
N THR A 79 5.40 -3.10 14.95
CA THR A 79 5.65 -4.53 14.82
C THR A 79 4.62 -5.22 13.89
N PRO A 80 4.96 -6.40 13.32
CA PRO A 80 4.00 -7.26 12.65
C PRO A 80 2.79 -7.66 13.51
N ASN A 81 2.99 -7.72 14.83
CA ASN A 81 1.93 -8.05 15.78
C ASN A 81 0.91 -6.90 15.87
N ASP A 82 1.36 -5.65 15.91
CA ASP A 82 0.46 -4.47 15.92
C ASP A 82 -0.52 -4.51 14.74
N ARG A 83 -0.07 -4.97 13.55
CA ARG A 83 -0.95 -5.15 12.39
C ARG A 83 -2.06 -6.19 12.63
N ALA A 84 -1.73 -7.34 13.23
CA ALA A 84 -2.72 -8.36 13.54
C ALA A 84 -3.75 -7.85 14.56
N HIS A 85 -3.31 -7.09 15.56
CA HIS A 85 -4.17 -6.46 16.54
C HIS A 85 -5.08 -5.38 15.93
N PHE A 86 -4.56 -4.50 15.08
CA PHE A 86 -5.38 -3.49 14.39
C PHE A 86 -6.39 -4.13 13.43
N ALA A 87 -5.98 -5.15 12.67
CA ALA A 87 -6.87 -5.90 11.78
C ALA A 87 -7.97 -6.65 12.54
N TYR A 88 -7.72 -7.05 13.80
CA TYR A 88 -8.74 -7.65 14.66
C TYR A 88 -9.73 -6.61 15.19
N ILE A 89 -9.26 -5.43 15.62
CA ILE A 89 -10.11 -4.37 16.20
C ILE A 89 -10.98 -3.67 15.13
N ALA A 90 -10.49 -3.55 13.90
CA ALA A 90 -11.19 -2.88 12.81
C ALA A 90 -12.34 -3.72 12.18
N ARG A 91 -12.62 -4.92 12.71
CA ARG A 91 -13.68 -5.83 12.25
C ARG A 91 -14.95 -5.74 13.07
#